data_AF-M8BSN0-F1
#
_entry.id   AF-M8BSN0-F1
#
_cell.length_a   1.000
_cell.length_b   1.000
_cell.length_c   1.000
_cell.angle_alpha   90.00
_cell.angle_beta   90.00
_cell.angle_gamma   90.00
#
_symmetry.space_group_name_H-M   'P 1'
#
loop_
_entity.id
_entity.type
_entity.pdbx_description
1 polymer ?
#
loop_
_entity_poly.entity_id
_entity_poly.type
_entity_poly.pdbx_seq_one_letter_code
_entity_poly.pdbx_strand_id
1 'polypeptide(L)'
;MYNVFDRGDPEPTPLDAREVRDCMYHRVTLSCSPSAGSACIVLLVHMPVGELSYARLGDERHRSVFTLNFNGPSLVVKKIMRRVRKGDDPSSMYILQAPWGDILQIWRWRSYVDSSTPVELPRDLLGHNEDDIDRYIELRTTEIEVYKVDLENQALVKLTSLADHALFLGYNSTMCFATKDFPTLKPNCVYITDDSFEYVNMCKHNWREIGVWNIENKSLQTFDGDLLTNSWMNWPSPVWITPSLFYLT
;
A
#
# COMPACT_ATOMS: atom_id res chain seq x y z
N MET A 1 18.19 20.84 -0.32
CA MET A 1 17.21 21.19 0.71
C MET A 1 15.91 21.44 -0.02
N TYR A 2 14.88 20.64 0.26
CA TYR A 2 13.56 20.74 -0.36
C TYR A 2 12.55 21.17 0.70
N ASN A 3 11.65 22.06 0.31
CA ASN A 3 10.61 22.57 1.19
C ASN A 3 9.39 21.64 1.08
N VAL A 4 9.12 20.86 2.11
CA VAL A 4 7.95 19.97 2.19
C VAL A 4 6.88 20.64 3.04
N PHE A 5 5.67 20.74 2.49
CA PHE A 5 4.51 21.28 3.21
C PHE A 5 3.67 20.11 3.72
N ASP A 6 3.59 19.95 5.04
CA ASP A 6 2.66 19.03 5.67
C ASP A 6 1.26 19.69 5.77
N ARG A 7 0.19 18.89 5.72
CA ARG A 7 -1.18 19.41 5.85
C ARG A 7 -1.41 19.89 7.28
N GLY A 8 -1.19 21.18 7.51
CA GLY A 8 -1.47 21.83 8.79
C GLY A 8 -0.49 22.96 9.10
N ASP A 9 0.71 22.89 8.53
CA ASP A 9 1.74 23.89 8.81
C ASP A 9 1.77 25.01 7.76
N PRO A 10 1.78 26.28 8.20
CA PRO A 10 1.88 27.43 7.30
C PRO A 10 3.31 27.59 6.74
N GLU A 11 4.31 26.96 7.35
CA GLU A 11 5.70 27.03 6.93
C GLU A 11 6.23 25.66 6.45
N PRO A 12 6.98 25.61 5.35
CA PRO A 12 7.54 24.36 4.87
C PRO A 12 8.66 23.87 5.77
N THR A 13 8.72 22.55 6.00
CA THR A 13 9.88 21.92 6.63
C THR A 13 10.99 21.74 5.59
N PRO A 14 12.18 22.35 5.79
CA PRO A 14 13.31 22.16 4.90
C PRO A 14 13.99 20.82 5.19
N LEU A 15 13.85 19.87 4.27
CA LEU A 15 14.45 18.54 4.37
C LEU A 15 15.61 18.37 3.39
N ASP A 16 16.62 17.59 3.75
CA ASP A 16 17.70 17.26 2.83
C ASP A 16 17.26 16.23 1.76
N ALA A 17 18.05 16.03 0.71
CA ALA A 17 17.66 15.13 -0.38
C ALA A 17 17.51 13.65 0.07
N ARG A 18 18.19 13.24 1.14
CA ARG A 18 18.12 11.89 1.71
C ARG A 18 16.87 11.71 2.56
N GLU A 19 16.48 12.71 3.34
CA GLU A 19 15.25 12.71 4.13
C GLU A 19 14.01 12.78 3.23
N VAL A 20 14.07 13.62 2.20
CA VAL A 20 13.01 13.77 1.20
C VAL A 20 12.80 12.48 0.41
N ARG A 21 13.86 11.72 0.13
CA ARG A 21 13.76 10.40 -0.49
C ARG A 21 12.90 9.45 0.33
N ASP A 22 13.04 9.49 1.66
CA ASP A 22 12.33 8.61 2.58
C ASP A 22 10.85 9.03 2.74
N CYS A 23 10.50 10.27 2.33
CA CYS A 23 9.14 10.82 2.35
C CYS A 23 8.50 11.01 0.95
N MET A 24 9.20 10.76 -0.15
CA MET A 24 8.69 11.08 -1.51
C MET A 24 7.93 9.96 -2.20
N TYR A 25 8.11 8.70 -1.77
CA TYR A 25 7.56 7.54 -2.48
C TYR A 25 6.84 6.62 -1.52
N HIS A 26 5.57 6.35 -1.77
CA HIS A 26 4.78 5.43 -0.97
C HIS A 26 5.09 3.97 -1.34
N ARG A 27 5.16 3.66 -2.64
CA ARG A 27 5.34 2.30 -3.17
C ARG A 27 6.01 2.31 -4.55
N VAL A 28 6.73 1.24 -4.85
CA VAL A 28 7.27 0.93 -6.18
C VAL A 28 6.79 -0.47 -6.59
N THR A 29 6.36 -0.62 -7.83
CA THR A 29 6.00 -1.93 -8.39
C THR A 29 6.59 -2.11 -9.78
N LEU A 30 6.80 -3.37 -10.18
CA LEU A 30 7.17 -3.73 -11.54
C LEU A 30 5.93 -4.23 -12.27
N SER A 31 5.75 -3.79 -13.52
CA SER A 31 4.64 -4.24 -14.36
C SER A 31 4.76 -5.73 -14.71
N CYS A 32 5.98 -6.24 -14.83
CA CYS A 32 6.27 -7.66 -15.07
C CYS A 32 7.69 -8.03 -14.58
N SER A 33 8.14 -9.25 -14.88
CA SER A 33 9.50 -9.68 -14.52
C SER A 33 10.55 -8.76 -15.15
N PRO A 34 11.59 -8.33 -14.40
CA PRO A 34 12.67 -7.53 -14.96
C PRO A 34 13.46 -8.28 -16.04
N SER A 35 13.35 -9.61 -16.12
CA SER A 35 13.93 -10.39 -17.23
C SER A 35 13.30 -10.05 -18.59
N ALA A 36 12.14 -9.40 -18.62
CA ALA A 36 11.46 -8.97 -19.83
C ALA A 36 12.07 -7.70 -20.47
N GLY A 37 13.13 -7.12 -19.88
CA GLY A 37 13.81 -5.95 -20.45
C GLY A 37 12.86 -4.75 -20.61
N SER A 38 12.86 -4.10 -21.78
CA SER A 38 12.13 -2.84 -22.02
C SER A 38 10.61 -2.95 -21.96
N ALA A 39 10.07 -4.17 -21.93
CA ALA A 39 8.66 -4.43 -21.64
C ALA A 39 8.33 -4.27 -20.15
N CYS A 40 9.31 -4.39 -19.25
CA CYS A 40 9.15 -4.17 -17.83
C CYS A 40 9.16 -2.67 -17.50
N ILE A 41 8.07 -2.21 -16.92
CA ILE A 41 7.86 -0.84 -16.47
C ILE A 41 7.96 -0.80 -14.95
N VAL A 42 8.82 0.07 -14.42
CA VAL A 42 8.83 0.45 -13.00
C VAL A 42 7.78 1.53 -12.81
N LEU A 43 6.81 1.29 -11.93
CA LEU A 43 5.78 2.26 -11.54
C LEU A 43 6.05 2.75 -10.12
N LEU A 44 6.07 4.06 -9.91
CA LEU A 44 6.29 4.70 -8.61
C LEU A 44 5.05 5.52 -8.21
N VAL A 45 4.66 5.37 -6.95
CA VAL A 45 3.63 6.16 -6.30
C VAL A 45 4.28 7.18 -5.38
N HIS A 46 4.04 8.47 -5.61
CA HIS A 46 4.61 9.55 -4.81
C HIS A 46 3.75 9.93 -3.60
N MET A 47 4.40 10.33 -2.51
CA MET A 47 3.79 10.95 -1.32
C MET A 47 3.88 12.50 -1.39
N PRO A 48 3.02 13.23 -0.66
CA PRO A 48 1.73 12.80 -0.10
C PRO A 48 0.63 12.74 -1.18
N VAL A 49 0.96 13.12 -2.42
CA VAL A 49 -0.01 13.55 -3.44
C VAL A 49 -0.47 12.48 -4.43
N GLY A 50 0.00 11.24 -4.28
CA GLY A 50 -0.40 10.10 -5.09
C GLY A 50 -0.07 10.23 -6.58
N GLU A 51 0.95 11.03 -6.92
CA GLU A 51 1.38 11.16 -8.31
C GLU A 51 2.00 9.85 -8.80
N LEU A 52 1.75 9.53 -10.08
CA LEU A 52 2.24 8.31 -10.73
C LEU A 52 3.34 8.63 -11.73
N SER A 53 4.37 7.82 -11.65
CA SER A 53 5.63 7.99 -12.37
C SER A 53 6.09 6.64 -12.90
N TYR A 54 6.72 6.60 -14.07
CA TYR A 54 7.26 5.36 -14.63
C TYR A 54 8.62 5.49 -15.31
N ALA A 55 9.29 4.34 -15.42
CA ALA A 55 10.47 4.15 -16.27
C ALA A 55 10.42 2.76 -16.93
N ARG A 56 10.95 2.63 -18.15
CA ARG A 56 11.16 1.33 -18.82
C ARG A 56 12.54 0.79 -18.50
N LEU A 57 12.63 -0.51 -18.29
CA LEU A 57 13.90 -1.18 -18.01
C LEU A 57 14.70 -1.40 -19.32
N GLY A 58 15.77 -0.64 -19.56
CA GLY A 58 16.68 -0.87 -20.70
C GLY A 58 16.46 0.03 -21.92
N ASP A 59 15.81 1.19 -21.77
CA ASP A 59 15.71 2.19 -22.84
C ASP A 59 17.08 2.85 -23.10
N GLU A 60 17.77 2.44 -24.17
CA GLU A 60 19.16 2.84 -24.49
C GLU A 60 19.32 4.31 -24.95
N ARG A 61 18.23 5.07 -25.14
CA ARG A 61 18.35 6.51 -25.49
C ARG A 61 18.92 7.37 -24.36
N HIS A 62 19.01 6.85 -23.15
CA HIS A 62 19.79 7.44 -22.08
C HIS A 62 20.46 6.32 -21.28
N ARG A 63 21.80 6.26 -21.34
CA ARG A 63 22.65 5.37 -20.53
C ARG A 63 22.37 5.57 -19.04
N SER A 64 21.39 4.82 -18.54
CA SER A 64 21.15 4.51 -17.14
C SER A 64 19.75 3.93 -17.02
N VAL A 65 19.64 2.60 -17.08
CA VAL A 65 18.84 1.95 -16.05
C VAL A 65 19.56 2.27 -14.75
N PHE A 66 19.27 3.44 -14.18
CA PHE A 66 19.65 3.67 -12.80
C PHE A 66 18.93 2.55 -12.05
N THR A 67 19.67 1.62 -11.46
CA THR A 67 19.41 1.30 -10.05
C THR A 67 19.06 2.63 -9.42
N LEU A 68 17.77 2.92 -9.16
CA LEU A 68 17.24 4.25 -8.83
C LEU A 68 18.30 5.02 -8.02
N ASN A 69 19.13 5.83 -8.68
CA ASN A 69 20.36 6.29 -8.05
C ASN A 69 19.97 7.57 -7.34
N PHE A 70 19.53 7.40 -6.11
CA PHE A 70 19.10 8.47 -5.23
C PHE A 70 20.23 9.44 -4.85
N ASN A 71 21.46 9.22 -5.31
CA ASN A 71 22.61 10.09 -5.09
C ASN A 71 22.95 10.97 -6.31
N GLY A 72 22.18 10.89 -7.40
CA GLY A 72 22.37 11.70 -8.61
C GLY A 72 21.50 12.98 -8.64
N PRO A 73 21.94 14.07 -9.30
CA PRO A 73 21.29 15.38 -9.23
C PRO A 73 19.98 15.51 -10.05
N SER A 74 19.53 14.48 -10.78
CA SER A 74 18.28 14.56 -11.54
C SER A 74 17.68 13.18 -11.80
N LEU A 75 16.61 12.88 -11.07
CA LEU A 75 15.67 11.84 -11.44
C LEU A 75 14.79 12.42 -12.55
N VAL A 76 15.03 12.08 -13.82
CA VAL A 76 14.14 12.50 -14.92
C VAL A 76 12.91 11.59 -14.92
N VAL A 77 11.98 11.89 -14.04
CA VAL A 77 10.69 11.23 -13.96
C VAL A 77 9.73 11.87 -14.95
N LYS A 78 9.24 11.10 -15.93
CA LYS A 78 8.14 11.56 -16.78
C LYS A 78 6.83 11.36 -16.04
N LYS A 79 6.23 12.47 -15.58
CA LYS A 79 4.87 12.50 -15.02
C LYS A 79 3.90 11.99 -16.09
N ILE A 80 3.20 10.89 -15.80
CA ILE A 80 2.29 10.24 -16.77
C ILE A 80 0.86 10.74 -16.61
N MET A 81 0.46 10.94 -15.36
CA MET A 81 -0.88 11.36 -15.00
C MET A 81 -0.76 12.41 -13.90
N ARG A 82 -1.46 13.52 -14.08
CA ARG A 82 -1.52 14.59 -13.08
C ARG A 82 -2.52 14.19 -11.99
N ARG A 83 -2.30 14.65 -10.75
CA ARG A 83 -3.20 14.41 -9.61
C ARG A 83 -4.66 14.68 -9.97
N VAL A 84 -5.52 13.68 -9.77
CA VAL A 84 -6.98 13.82 -9.78
C VAL A 84 -7.40 14.21 -8.36
N ARG A 85 -7.72 15.49 -8.11
CA ARG A 85 -8.22 15.94 -6.80
C ARG A 85 -9.68 15.51 -6.65
N LYS A 86 -9.95 14.55 -5.77
CA LYS A 86 -11.32 14.07 -5.45
C LYS A 86 -11.80 14.40 -4.03
N GLY A 87 -11.04 15.17 -3.26
CA GLY A 87 -11.34 15.48 -1.86
C GLY A 87 -10.14 15.21 -0.97
N ASP A 88 -10.39 14.52 0.15
CA ASP A 88 -9.35 14.06 1.08
C ASP A 88 -8.48 12.97 0.45
N ASP A 89 -7.21 12.92 0.87
CA ASP A 89 -6.29 11.87 0.41
C ASP A 89 -6.59 10.57 1.16
N PRO A 90 -6.51 9.40 0.50
CA PRO A 90 -6.67 8.12 1.18
C PRO A 90 -5.52 7.88 2.17
N SER A 91 -5.80 7.14 3.23
CA SER A 91 -4.78 6.74 4.22
C SER A 91 -3.68 5.88 3.61
N SER A 92 -3.98 5.10 2.56
CA SER A 92 -2.97 4.39 1.77
C SER A 92 -3.37 4.27 0.32
N MET A 93 -2.35 4.15 -0.53
CA MET A 93 -2.54 4.02 -1.96
C MET A 93 -1.64 2.96 -2.58
N TYR A 94 -2.21 2.15 -3.46
CA TYR A 94 -1.57 1.00 -4.08
C TYR A 94 -1.66 1.12 -5.60
N ILE A 95 -0.67 0.54 -6.28
CA ILE A 95 -0.69 0.38 -7.72
C ILE A 95 -0.25 -1.03 -8.10
N LEU A 96 -0.88 -1.61 -9.11
CA LEU A 96 -0.43 -2.84 -9.77
C LEU A 96 -0.88 -2.87 -11.23
N GLN A 97 -0.21 -3.69 -12.04
CA GLN A 97 -0.76 -4.11 -13.32
C GLN A 97 -1.58 -5.38 -13.11
N ALA A 98 -2.86 -5.34 -13.43
CA ALA A 98 -3.75 -6.48 -13.32
C ALA A 98 -3.43 -7.56 -14.38
N PRO A 99 -3.83 -8.82 -14.17
CA PRO A 99 -3.59 -9.92 -15.11
C PRO A 99 -4.14 -9.67 -16.52
N TRP A 100 -5.19 -8.85 -16.65
CA TRP A 100 -5.77 -8.45 -17.94
C TRP A 100 -5.10 -7.24 -18.59
N GLY A 101 -4.02 -6.72 -17.99
CA GLY A 101 -3.15 -5.69 -18.57
C GLY A 101 -3.40 -4.26 -18.10
N ASP A 102 -4.56 -3.97 -17.50
CA ASP A 102 -4.86 -2.64 -16.97
C ASP A 102 -3.98 -2.28 -15.76
N ILE A 103 -3.62 -1.01 -15.64
CA ILE A 103 -3.00 -0.48 -14.43
C ILE A 103 -4.11 -0.07 -13.47
N LEU A 104 -4.08 -0.62 -12.26
CA LEU A 104 -5.04 -0.32 -11.21
C LEU A 104 -4.40 0.52 -10.12
N GLN A 105 -5.12 1.53 -9.67
CA GLN A 105 -4.82 2.32 -8.48
C GLN A 105 -5.89 2.04 -7.42
N ILE A 106 -5.47 1.67 -6.22
CA ILE A 106 -6.37 1.30 -5.12
C ILE A 106 -6.19 2.28 -4.00
N TRP A 107 -7.29 2.84 -3.51
CA TRP A 107 -7.33 3.83 -2.44
C TRP A 107 -7.96 3.14 -1.22
N ARG A 108 -7.29 3.19 -0.07
CA ARG A 108 -7.78 2.61 1.19
C ARG A 108 -7.86 3.72 2.22
N TRP A 109 -9.05 3.91 2.78
CA TRP A 109 -9.30 4.86 3.87
C TRP A 109 -9.37 4.12 5.19
N ARG A 110 -8.80 4.74 6.20
CA ARG A 110 -8.84 4.26 7.57
C ARG A 110 -9.20 5.38 8.52
N SER A 111 -9.74 5.00 9.67
CA SER A 111 -10.03 5.91 10.77
C SER A 111 -9.61 5.28 12.08
N TYR A 112 -9.06 6.11 12.96
CA TYR A 112 -8.81 5.72 14.34
C TYR A 112 -10.13 5.62 15.09
N VAL A 113 -10.27 4.55 15.86
CA VAL A 113 -11.43 4.31 16.73
C VAL A 113 -10.96 3.90 18.10
N ASP A 114 -11.71 4.32 19.12
CA ASP A 114 -11.47 3.89 20.49
C ASP A 114 -12.04 2.49 20.69
N SER A 115 -11.18 1.56 21.07
CA SER A 115 -11.53 0.23 21.51
C SER A 115 -12.07 0.29 22.94
N SER A 116 -13.09 -0.53 23.21
CA SER A 116 -13.62 -0.68 24.58
C SER A 116 -12.80 -1.64 25.44
N THR A 117 -11.88 -2.40 24.83
CA THR A 117 -11.06 -3.40 25.51
C THR A 117 -9.59 -3.07 25.25
N PRO A 118 -8.78 -2.78 26.29
CA PRO A 118 -7.38 -2.44 26.08
C PRO A 118 -6.58 -3.68 25.66
N VAL A 119 -5.51 -3.43 24.93
CA VAL A 119 -4.49 -4.44 24.63
C VAL A 119 -3.79 -4.88 25.92
N GLU A 120 -3.72 -6.19 26.15
CA GLU A 120 -2.91 -6.76 27.24
C GLU A 120 -1.41 -6.62 26.91
N LEU A 121 -0.66 -5.93 27.78
CA LEU A 121 0.79 -5.81 27.62
C LEU A 121 1.55 -6.85 28.46
N PRO A 122 2.68 -7.36 27.93
CA PRO A 122 3.66 -8.09 28.72
C PRO A 122 4.09 -7.34 30.00
N ARG A 123 4.28 -8.07 31.11
CA ARG A 123 4.55 -7.47 32.44
C ARG A 123 5.83 -6.64 32.50
N ASP A 124 6.81 -6.97 31.66
CA ASP A 124 8.08 -6.26 31.51
C ASP A 124 7.93 -4.86 30.87
N LEU A 125 6.79 -4.58 30.22
CA LEU A 125 6.49 -3.28 29.63
C LEU A 125 5.63 -2.38 30.53
N LEU A 126 5.03 -2.93 31.59
CA LEU A 126 4.17 -2.20 32.54
C LEU A 126 4.93 -1.24 33.48
N GLY A 127 6.26 -1.17 33.38
CA GLY A 127 7.12 -0.36 34.25
C GLY A 127 7.80 0.85 33.58
N HIS A 128 7.77 0.95 32.26
CA HIS A 128 8.40 2.04 31.51
C HIS A 128 7.36 2.68 30.56
N ASN A 129 7.12 3.99 30.73
CA ASN A 129 6.34 4.83 29.81
C ASN A 129 4.89 4.35 29.54
N GLU A 130 4.13 3.97 30.57
CA GLU A 130 2.70 3.63 30.40
C GLU A 130 1.89 4.79 29.78
N ASP A 131 2.29 6.04 30.04
CA ASP A 131 1.63 7.25 29.53
C ASP A 131 1.82 7.47 28.02
N ASP A 132 2.79 6.80 27.38
CA ASP A 132 3.09 6.95 25.93
C ASP A 132 2.36 5.89 25.07
N ILE A 133 1.79 4.84 25.67
CA ILE A 133 1.18 3.73 24.92
C ILE A 133 -0.35 3.87 24.97
N ASP A 134 -0.93 4.35 23.87
CA ASP A 134 -2.39 4.33 23.69
C ASP A 134 -2.86 2.89 23.42
N ARG A 135 -3.32 2.20 24.47
CA ARG A 135 -3.77 0.80 24.41
C ARG A 135 -5.19 0.63 23.89
N TYR A 136 -5.91 1.73 23.66
CA TYR A 136 -7.30 1.72 23.26
C TYR A 136 -7.47 2.04 21.78
N ILE A 137 -6.48 2.64 21.13
CA ILE A 137 -6.63 3.01 19.74
C ILE A 137 -6.54 1.81 18.77
N GLU A 138 -7.47 1.74 17.84
CA GLU A 138 -7.45 0.84 16.68
C GLU A 138 -7.53 1.65 15.40
N LEU A 139 -6.81 1.21 14.36
CA LEU A 139 -6.92 1.80 13.02
C LEU A 139 -7.72 0.86 12.12
N ARG A 140 -8.92 1.27 11.71
CA ARG A 140 -9.86 0.42 10.93
C ARG A 140 -10.08 0.93 9.53
N THR A 141 -10.21 0.02 8.56
CA THR A 141 -10.58 0.34 7.18
C THR A 141 -12.05 0.73 7.10
N THR A 142 -12.31 1.88 6.50
CA THR A 142 -13.66 2.44 6.32
C THR A 142 -14.15 2.35 4.89
N GLU A 143 -13.24 2.37 3.90
CA GLU A 143 -13.58 2.28 2.48
C GLU A 143 -12.38 1.79 1.67
N ILE A 144 -12.66 1.05 0.59
CA ILE A 144 -11.67 0.72 -0.43
C ILE A 144 -12.27 0.99 -1.81
N GLU A 145 -11.59 1.84 -2.57
CA GLU A 145 -11.96 2.14 -3.95
C GLU A 145 -10.88 1.67 -4.91
N VAL A 146 -11.31 1.03 -6.00
CA VAL A 146 -10.44 0.57 -7.07
C VAL A 146 -10.66 1.44 -8.30
N TYR A 147 -9.57 1.87 -8.93
CA TYR A 147 -9.58 2.71 -10.11
C TYR A 147 -8.73 2.09 -11.21
N LYS A 148 -9.23 2.09 -12.43
CA LYS A 148 -8.43 1.90 -13.63
C LYS A 148 -7.75 3.22 -13.98
N VAL A 149 -6.45 3.17 -14.26
CA VAL A 149 -5.68 4.29 -14.78
C VAL A 149 -5.87 4.36 -16.29
N ASP A 150 -6.52 5.42 -16.76
CA ASP A 150 -6.62 5.76 -18.17
C ASP A 150 -5.48 6.70 -18.55
N LEU A 151 -4.45 6.14 -19.18
CA LEU A 151 -3.26 6.88 -19.59
C LEU A 151 -3.52 7.82 -20.77
N GLU A 152 -4.49 7.50 -21.63
CA GLU A 152 -4.81 8.30 -22.82
C GLU A 152 -5.53 9.57 -22.40
N ASN A 153 -6.54 9.43 -21.54
CA ASN A 153 -7.34 10.55 -21.04
C ASN A 153 -6.78 11.18 -19.76
N GLN A 154 -5.66 10.65 -19.24
CA GLN A 154 -5.05 11.06 -17.97
C GLN A 154 -6.06 11.10 -16.81
N ALA A 155 -6.87 10.05 -16.70
CA ALA A 155 -8.00 9.98 -15.78
C ALA A 155 -8.03 8.71 -14.95
N LEU A 156 -8.79 8.74 -13.85
CA LEU A 156 -9.09 7.58 -13.03
C LEU A 156 -10.54 7.16 -13.21
N VAL A 157 -10.75 5.97 -13.74
CA VAL A 157 -12.08 5.38 -13.93
C VAL A 157 -12.37 4.45 -12.76
N LYS A 158 -13.35 4.80 -11.93
CA LYS A 158 -13.72 3.98 -10.77
C LYS A 158 -14.29 2.64 -11.25
N LEU A 159 -13.75 1.55 -10.72
CA LEU A 159 -14.28 0.21 -10.93
C LEU A 159 -15.31 -0.10 -9.84
N THR A 160 -16.41 -0.71 -10.25
CA THR A 160 -17.46 -1.22 -9.35
C THR A 160 -17.31 -2.71 -9.07
N SER A 161 -16.46 -3.41 -9.83
CA SER A 161 -16.20 -4.83 -9.66
C SER A 161 -14.81 -5.23 -10.16
N LEU A 162 -14.22 -6.25 -9.53
CA LEU A 162 -13.04 -6.98 -10.02
C LEU A 162 -13.41 -8.25 -10.80
N ALA A 163 -14.70 -8.48 -11.06
CA ALA A 163 -15.21 -9.70 -11.66
C ALA A 163 -14.72 -10.95 -10.88
N ASP A 164 -14.16 -11.94 -11.59
CA ASP A 164 -13.62 -13.19 -11.07
C ASP A 164 -12.20 -13.06 -10.50
N HIS A 165 -11.85 -11.90 -9.94
CA HIS A 165 -10.53 -11.65 -9.36
C HIS A 165 -10.59 -11.22 -7.90
N ALA A 166 -9.49 -11.47 -7.20
CA ALA A 166 -9.25 -11.05 -5.82
C ALA A 166 -7.95 -10.23 -5.74
N LEU A 167 -7.99 -9.13 -4.99
CA LEU A 167 -6.82 -8.30 -4.69
C LEU A 167 -6.24 -8.63 -3.32
N PHE A 168 -4.93 -8.46 -3.16
CA PHE A 168 -4.23 -8.56 -1.90
C PHE A 168 -3.47 -7.27 -1.63
N LEU A 169 -3.81 -6.59 -0.53
CA LEU A 169 -3.17 -5.36 -0.05
C LEU A 169 -2.51 -5.64 1.29
N GLY A 170 -1.27 -5.21 1.46
CA GLY A 170 -0.54 -5.37 2.72
C GLY A 170 0.77 -4.62 2.67
N TYR A 171 1.61 -4.77 3.69
CA TYR A 171 2.88 -4.03 3.78
C TYR A 171 3.83 -4.34 2.60
N ASN A 172 3.69 -5.52 2.01
CA ASN A 172 4.43 -5.94 0.82
C ASN A 172 3.72 -5.58 -0.50
N SER A 173 4.20 -6.15 -1.61
CA SER A 173 3.66 -5.94 -2.95
C SER A 173 2.18 -6.27 -3.05
N THR A 174 1.47 -5.42 -3.76
CA THR A 174 0.06 -5.62 -4.11
C THR A 174 -0.07 -6.69 -5.17
N MET A 175 -1.05 -7.59 -5.04
CA MET A 175 -1.25 -8.71 -5.97
C MET A 175 -2.70 -8.83 -6.42
N CYS A 176 -2.90 -9.44 -7.59
CA CYS A 176 -4.21 -9.70 -8.17
C CYS A 176 -4.23 -11.09 -8.79
N PHE A 177 -5.20 -11.91 -8.39
CA PHE A 177 -5.32 -13.30 -8.84
C PHE A 177 -6.71 -13.56 -9.40
N ALA A 178 -6.79 -14.35 -10.46
CA ALA A 178 -8.06 -14.91 -10.93
C ALA A 178 -8.51 -15.99 -9.94
N THR A 179 -9.72 -15.88 -9.41
CA THR A 179 -10.23 -16.81 -8.38
C THR A 179 -10.53 -18.19 -8.93
N LYS A 180 -10.71 -18.32 -10.25
CA LYS A 180 -10.82 -19.62 -10.93
C LYS A 180 -9.60 -20.53 -10.67
N ASP A 181 -8.41 -19.95 -10.49
CA ASP A 181 -7.16 -20.68 -10.25
C ASP A 181 -7.01 -21.04 -8.76
N PHE A 182 -7.78 -20.37 -7.88
CA PHE A 182 -7.74 -20.52 -6.43
C PHE A 182 -9.16 -20.56 -5.86
N PRO A 183 -9.84 -21.73 -5.88
CA PRO A 183 -11.27 -21.84 -5.54
C PRO A 183 -11.64 -21.38 -4.12
N THR A 184 -10.67 -21.30 -3.22
CA THR A 184 -10.86 -20.78 -1.85
C THR A 184 -10.98 -19.25 -1.79
N LEU A 185 -10.59 -18.54 -2.86
CA LEU A 185 -10.67 -17.09 -2.93
C LEU A 185 -12.06 -16.65 -3.37
N LYS A 186 -12.67 -15.78 -2.56
CA LYS A 186 -13.88 -15.05 -2.93
C LYS A 186 -13.58 -14.07 -4.08
N PRO A 187 -14.35 -14.10 -5.19
CA PRO A 187 -14.23 -13.10 -6.25
C PRO A 187 -14.72 -11.74 -5.75
N ASN A 188 -14.37 -10.68 -6.48
CA ASN A 188 -14.78 -9.31 -6.18
C ASN A 188 -14.45 -8.84 -4.75
N CYS A 189 -13.35 -9.34 -4.20
CA CYS A 189 -12.93 -9.09 -2.83
C CYS A 189 -11.46 -8.60 -2.77
N VAL A 190 -11.15 -7.89 -1.69
CA VAL A 190 -9.82 -7.38 -1.38
C VAL A 190 -9.38 -7.92 -0.02
N TYR A 191 -8.35 -8.76 -0.02
CA TYR A 191 -7.73 -9.31 1.18
C TYR A 191 -6.72 -8.30 1.70
N ILE A 192 -6.87 -7.89 2.96
CA ILE A 192 -6.06 -6.83 3.56
C ILE A 192 -5.27 -7.35 4.76
N THR A 193 -4.04 -6.86 4.89
CA THR A 193 -3.31 -6.79 6.16
C THR A 193 -3.03 -5.34 6.51
N ASP A 194 -2.73 -5.07 7.77
CA ASP A 194 -2.32 -3.74 8.21
C ASP A 194 -0.96 -3.38 7.63
N ASP A 195 -0.87 -2.18 7.06
CA ASP A 195 0.33 -1.66 6.42
C ASP A 195 0.57 -0.17 6.75
N SER A 196 -0.11 0.36 7.76
CA SER A 196 0.10 1.72 8.22
C SER A 196 1.43 1.84 8.96
N PHE A 197 2.45 2.43 8.32
CA PHE A 197 3.79 2.55 8.90
C PHE A 197 3.78 3.24 10.27
N GLU A 198 3.04 4.34 10.42
CA GLU A 198 2.93 5.09 11.67
C GLU A 198 2.26 4.25 12.77
N TYR A 199 1.06 3.75 12.50
CA TYR A 199 0.30 2.97 13.49
C TYR A 199 1.06 1.71 13.90
N VAL A 200 1.64 1.00 12.93
CA VAL A 200 2.35 -0.25 13.20
C VAL A 200 3.58 0.05 14.06
N ASN A 201 4.31 1.16 13.83
CA ASN A 201 5.50 1.53 14.60
C ASN A 201 5.22 2.15 15.97
N MET A 202 4.19 2.99 16.08
CA MET A 202 3.83 3.69 17.32
C MET A 202 3.01 2.80 18.25
N CYS A 203 2.13 1.98 17.69
CA CYS A 203 1.19 1.12 18.42
C CYS A 203 1.56 -0.36 18.22
N LYS A 204 2.80 -0.73 18.58
CA LYS A 204 3.41 -2.05 18.29
C LYS A 204 2.62 -3.24 18.84
N HIS A 205 1.93 -3.04 19.95
CA HIS A 205 1.17 -4.09 20.63
C HIS A 205 -0.31 -4.08 20.24
N ASN A 206 -0.78 -3.04 19.56
CA ASN A 206 -2.20 -2.91 19.24
C ASN A 206 -2.64 -3.90 18.18
N TRP A 207 -3.96 -4.06 18.07
CA TRP A 207 -4.56 -4.94 17.09
C TRP A 207 -4.14 -4.58 15.66
N ARG A 208 -3.95 -5.60 14.81
CA ARG A 208 -3.63 -5.45 13.39
C ARG A 208 -4.81 -5.89 12.57
N GLU A 209 -5.26 -5.03 11.66
CA GLU A 209 -6.40 -5.34 10.80
C GLU A 209 -6.03 -6.36 9.75
N ILE A 210 -6.72 -7.51 9.78
CA ILE A 210 -6.63 -8.54 8.76
C ILE A 210 -8.05 -8.97 8.40
N GLY A 211 -8.36 -9.00 7.11
CA GLY A 211 -9.70 -9.39 6.69
C GLY A 211 -9.90 -9.38 5.19
N VAL A 212 -11.15 -9.61 4.81
CA VAL A 212 -11.62 -9.65 3.43
C VAL A 212 -12.66 -8.55 3.26
N TRP A 213 -12.31 -7.53 2.49
CA TRP A 213 -13.20 -6.47 2.09
C TRP A 213 -13.98 -6.89 0.85
N ASN A 214 -15.31 -6.84 0.92
CA ASN A 214 -16.19 -7.08 -0.21
C ASN A 214 -16.49 -5.75 -0.93
N ILE A 215 -16.16 -5.65 -2.22
CA ILE A 215 -16.34 -4.41 -3.00
C ILE A 215 -17.80 -4.05 -3.19
N GLU A 216 -18.67 -5.04 -3.37
CA GLU A 216 -20.10 -4.84 -3.63
C GLU A 216 -20.84 -4.38 -2.38
N ASN A 217 -20.62 -5.08 -1.26
CA ASN A 217 -21.30 -4.80 0.01
C ASN A 217 -20.61 -3.70 0.84
N LYS A 218 -19.40 -3.29 0.44
CA LYS A 218 -18.56 -2.31 1.16
C LYS A 218 -18.40 -2.65 2.64
N SER A 219 -18.07 -3.90 2.91
CA SER A 219 -17.94 -4.40 4.26
C SER A 219 -16.67 -5.23 4.42
N LEU A 220 -16.08 -5.10 5.60
CA LEU A 220 -14.93 -5.90 6.01
C LEU A 220 -15.42 -7.11 6.81
N GLN A 221 -15.06 -8.31 6.35
CA GLN A 221 -15.12 -9.52 7.17
C GLN A 221 -13.75 -9.74 7.79
N THR A 222 -13.63 -9.59 9.11
CA THR A 222 -12.43 -9.99 9.84
C THR A 222 -12.39 -11.50 9.98
N PHE A 223 -11.20 -12.08 10.04
CA PHE A 223 -11.07 -13.48 10.40
C PHE A 223 -11.37 -13.64 11.90
N ASP A 224 -12.30 -14.53 12.27
CA ASP A 224 -12.80 -14.66 13.65
C ASP A 224 -11.66 -14.84 14.67
N GLY A 225 -11.70 -14.05 15.74
CA GLY A 225 -10.66 -13.97 16.77
C GLY A 225 -10.52 -15.21 17.66
N ASP A 226 -11.45 -16.15 17.59
CA ASP A 226 -11.52 -17.30 18.52
C ASP A 226 -10.49 -18.40 18.23
N LEU A 227 -9.93 -18.46 17.01
CA LEU A 227 -8.93 -19.49 16.68
C LEU A 227 -7.49 -19.08 17.00
N LEU A 228 -7.21 -17.80 17.23
CA LEU A 228 -5.87 -17.22 17.05
C LEU A 228 -5.56 -16.06 18.00
N THR A 229 -6.02 -16.16 19.25
CA THR A 229 -6.04 -15.10 20.27
C THR A 229 -4.74 -14.36 20.55
N ASN A 230 -3.57 -14.80 20.05
CA ASN A 230 -2.29 -14.09 20.27
C ASN A 230 -1.35 -14.00 19.04
N SER A 231 -1.71 -14.58 17.90
CA SER A 231 -0.75 -14.76 16.79
C SER A 231 -0.71 -13.61 15.77
N TRP A 232 -1.73 -12.75 15.73
CA TRP A 232 -1.84 -11.62 14.80
C TRP A 232 -1.55 -10.26 15.43
N MET A 233 -1.35 -10.21 16.74
CA MET A 233 -0.82 -9.04 17.47
C MET A 233 0.72 -9.00 17.41
N ASN A 234 1.33 -9.76 16.51
CA ASN A 234 2.76 -9.80 16.37
C ASN A 234 3.22 -8.65 15.48
N TRP A 235 4.08 -7.81 16.04
CA TRP A 235 4.96 -6.97 15.27
C TRP A 235 6.05 -7.83 14.61
N PRO A 236 6.36 -7.65 13.31
CA PRO A 236 5.79 -6.67 12.38
C PRO A 236 4.47 -7.15 11.74
N SER A 237 3.76 -6.22 11.07
CA SER A 237 2.54 -6.53 10.32
C SER A 237 2.68 -7.77 9.42
N PRO A 238 1.66 -8.64 9.34
CA PRO A 238 1.66 -9.75 8.42
C PRO A 238 1.78 -9.29 6.97
N VAL A 239 2.55 -10.05 6.19
CA VAL A 239 2.75 -9.85 4.76
C VAL A 239 2.18 -11.02 3.97
N TRP A 240 1.71 -10.72 2.75
CA TRP A 240 1.24 -11.76 1.85
C TRP A 240 2.43 -12.47 1.19
N ILE A 241 2.43 -13.80 1.20
CA ILE A 241 3.47 -14.58 0.55
C ILE A 241 2.83 -15.35 -0.60
N THR A 242 3.37 -15.16 -1.80
CA THR A 242 3.07 -16.04 -2.94
C THR A 242 4.14 -17.11 -2.96
N PRO A 243 3.84 -18.36 -2.59
CA PRO A 243 4.83 -19.42 -2.68
C PRO A 243 5.26 -19.57 -4.14
N SER A 244 6.55 -19.46 -4.40
CA SER A 244 7.10 -19.76 -5.71
C SER A 244 7.03 -21.26 -5.92
N LEU A 245 6.19 -21.74 -6.85
CA LEU A 245 6.09 -23.16 -7.23
C LEU A 245 7.31 -23.63 -8.07
N PHE A 246 8.51 -23.14 -7.77
CA PHE A 246 9.73 -23.73 -8.27
C PHE A 246 10.15 -24.83 -7.29
N TYR A 247 10.36 -26.04 -7.82
CA TYR A 247 10.75 -27.29 -7.16
C TYR A 247 9.62 -28.18 -6.61
N LEU A 248 8.81 -28.75 -7.51
CA LEU A 248 8.40 -30.15 -7.43
C LEU A 248 8.47 -30.74 -8.85
N THR A 249 9.70 -31.02 -9.31
CA THR A 249 9.98 -31.93 -10.43
C THR A 249 10.64 -33.16 -9.87
#